data_AF-A0A2N0RYL6-F1
#
_entry.id   AF-A0A2N0RYL6-F1
#
_cell.length_a   1.000
_cell.length_b   1.000
_cell.length_c   1.000
_cell.angle_alpha   90.00
_cell.angle_beta   90.00
_cell.angle_gamma   90.00
#
_symmetry.space_group_name_H-M   'P 1'
#
loop_
_entity.id
_entity.type
_entity.pdbx_description
1 polymer ?
#
loop_
_entity_poly.entity_id
_entity_poly.type
_entity_poly.pdbx_seq_one_letter_code
_entity_poly.pdbx_strand_id
1 'polypeptide(L)'
;MFILHKYQNIIPKDPIYDNNGNFIVPGSREWFTYMYNLHRSGTIPIPILTRQVTQYEYYAEQAAEQDRIANIAKAQHEKEESRIKINKTFGTSYLRHIDRTREINRLVNKSEEFDFKMRNFTSDLRQFGSDRDHRAYIDHELKEFNERYKADTYGKRYVLESELSDNTKELE
;
A
#
# COMPACT_ATOMS: atom_id res chain seq x y z
N MET A 1 -47.99 8.18 -13.52
CA MET A 1 -48.23 7.54 -12.20
C MET A 1 -46.92 6.92 -11.75
N PHE A 2 -46.35 7.32 -10.61
CA PHE A 2 -45.05 6.81 -10.14
C PHE A 2 -45.26 5.53 -9.32
N ILE A 3 -44.90 4.39 -9.90
CA ILE A 3 -44.83 3.11 -9.20
C ILE A 3 -43.35 2.90 -8.86
N LEU A 4 -43.00 2.86 -7.58
CA LEU A 4 -41.64 2.61 -7.14
C LEU A 4 -41.28 1.14 -7.42
N HIS A 5 -40.35 0.92 -8.36
CA HIS A 5 -39.87 -0.39 -8.79
C HIS A 5 -39.47 -1.30 -7.61
N LYS A 6 -38.92 -0.72 -6.54
CA LYS A 6 -38.50 -1.47 -5.35
C LYS A 6 -39.63 -2.24 -4.65
N TYR A 7 -40.89 -1.84 -4.83
CA TYR A 7 -42.04 -2.44 -4.16
C TYR A 7 -42.85 -3.42 -5.03
N GLN A 8 -42.55 -3.54 -6.34
CA GLN A 8 -43.29 -4.43 -7.24
C GLN A 8 -43.08 -5.92 -6.92
N ASN A 9 -41.88 -6.30 -6.47
CA ASN A 9 -41.53 -7.70 -6.18
C ASN A 9 -41.99 -8.17 -4.79
N ILE A 10 -42.67 -7.32 -4.04
CA ILE A 10 -43.01 -7.54 -2.62
C ILE A 10 -44.50 -7.39 -2.35
N ILE A 11 -45.34 -7.43 -3.41
CA ILE A 11 -46.79 -7.41 -3.26
C ILE A 11 -47.21 -8.67 -2.47
N PRO A 12 -47.74 -8.53 -1.25
CA PRO A 12 -48.10 -9.67 -0.44
C PRO A 12 -49.37 -10.31 -0.97
N LYS A 13 -49.45 -11.63 -0.81
CA LYS A 13 -50.64 -12.42 -1.17
C LYS A 13 -51.76 -12.29 -0.14
N ASP A 14 -51.41 -11.88 1.08
CA ASP A 14 -52.33 -11.69 2.19
C ASP A 14 -52.86 -10.24 2.26
N PRO A 15 -54.09 -10.03 2.76
CA PRO A 15 -54.67 -8.70 2.90
C PRO A 15 -53.92 -7.85 3.94
N ILE A 16 -53.64 -6.59 3.59
CA ILE A 16 -53.05 -5.59 4.49
C ILE A 16 -54.14 -4.60 4.92
N TYR A 17 -54.07 -4.15 6.17
CA TYR A 17 -54.96 -3.13 6.72
C TYR A 17 -54.17 -1.86 7.06
N ASP A 18 -54.81 -0.70 6.93
CA ASP A 18 -54.29 0.56 7.47
C ASP A 18 -54.41 0.61 9.00
N ASN A 19 -53.86 1.66 9.62
CA ASN A 19 -53.94 1.85 11.08
C ASN A 19 -55.39 2.05 11.60
N ASN A 20 -56.35 2.30 10.71
CA ASN A 20 -57.76 2.50 11.01
C ASN A 20 -58.58 1.22 10.75
N GLY A 21 -57.94 0.12 10.34
CA GLY A 21 -58.59 -1.15 10.03
C GLY A 21 -59.20 -1.24 8.63
N ASN A 22 -58.94 -0.28 7.73
CA ASN A 22 -59.41 -0.34 6.34
C ASN A 22 -58.53 -1.28 5.52
N PHE A 23 -59.16 -2.11 4.70
CA PHE A 23 -58.47 -3.02 3.79
C PHE A 23 -57.78 -2.23 2.67
N ILE A 24 -56.46 -2.39 2.54
CA ILE A 24 -55.64 -1.84 1.46
C ILE A 24 -55.44 -2.91 0.40
N VAL A 25 -55.98 -2.67 -0.80
CA VAL A 25 -55.84 -3.58 -1.95
C VAL A 25 -54.35 -3.73 -2.32
N PRO A 26 -53.75 -4.93 -2.25
CA PRO A 26 -52.35 -5.13 -2.62
C PRO A 26 -52.08 -4.73 -4.07
N GLY A 27 -50.94 -4.07 -4.32
CA GLY A 27 -50.56 -3.60 -5.67
C GLY A 27 -51.34 -2.37 -6.17
N SER A 28 -52.30 -1.84 -5.40
CA SER A 28 -52.98 -0.59 -5.71
C SER A 28 -52.06 0.63 -5.47
N ARG A 29 -52.47 1.79 -5.98
CA ARG A 29 -51.77 3.06 -5.71
C ARG A 29 -51.72 3.39 -4.21
N GLU A 30 -52.79 3.06 -3.48
CA GLU A 30 -52.89 3.27 -2.03
C GLU A 30 -51.88 2.39 -1.29
N TRP A 31 -51.71 1.15 -1.72
CA TRP A 31 -50.70 0.24 -1.21
C TRP A 31 -49.28 0.78 -1.37
N PHE A 32 -48.90 1.25 -2.57
CA PHE A 32 -47.58 1.84 -2.79
C PHE A 32 -47.35 3.10 -1.92
N THR A 33 -48.39 3.90 -1.73
CA THR A 33 -48.33 5.12 -0.91
C THR A 33 -48.14 4.77 0.57
N TYR A 34 -48.87 3.78 1.06
CA TYR A 34 -48.76 3.27 2.42
C TYR A 34 -47.37 2.69 2.72
N MET A 35 -46.86 1.83 1.84
CA MET A 35 -45.53 1.22 1.96
C MET A 35 -44.40 2.26 1.90
N TYR A 36 -44.56 3.30 1.08
CA TYR A 36 -43.61 4.41 1.01
C TYR A 36 -43.58 5.20 2.32
N ASN A 37 -44.73 5.52 2.89
CA ASN A 37 -44.84 6.25 4.15
C ASN A 37 -44.29 5.44 5.32
N LEU A 38 -44.55 4.13 5.38
CA LEU A 38 -44.00 3.22 6.40
C LEU A 38 -42.48 3.09 6.33
N HIS A 39 -41.93 2.99 5.11
CA HIS A 39 -40.49 2.95 4.92
C HIS A 39 -39.84 4.28 5.32
N ARG A 40 -40.52 5.41 5.07
CA ARG A 40 -40.05 6.75 5.45
C ARG A 40 -40.15 6.99 6.96
N SER A 41 -41.14 6.41 7.65
CA SER A 41 -41.28 6.51 9.10
C SER A 41 -40.33 5.59 9.88
N GLY A 42 -39.58 4.73 9.19
CA GLY A 42 -38.55 3.87 9.79
C GLY A 42 -39.11 2.80 10.75
N THR A 43 -40.42 2.58 10.74
CA THR A 43 -41.10 1.84 11.81
C THR A 43 -40.87 0.34 11.72
N ILE A 44 -40.84 -0.23 10.51
CA ILE A 44 -40.63 -1.67 10.29
C ILE A 44 -39.89 -1.89 8.96
N PRO A 45 -38.80 -2.68 8.93
CA PRO A 45 -38.16 -3.14 7.71
C PRO A 45 -39.13 -3.84 6.76
N ILE A 46 -39.06 -3.51 5.47
CA ILE A 46 -39.94 -4.08 4.42
C ILE A 46 -39.92 -5.63 4.38
N PRO A 47 -38.78 -6.33 4.56
CA PRO A 47 -38.75 -7.80 4.56
C PRO A 47 -39.61 -8.43 5.66
N ILE A 48 -39.71 -7.76 6.81
CA ILE A 48 -40.54 -8.20 7.95
C ILE A 48 -42.01 -7.94 7.66
N LEU A 49 -42.33 -6.76 7.14
CA LEU A 49 -43.70 -6.35 6.82
C LEU A 49 -44.32 -7.24 5.74
N THR A 50 -43.50 -7.75 4.82
CA THR A 50 -43.91 -8.63 3.73
C THR A 50 -43.84 -10.12 4.10
N ARG A 51 -43.54 -10.43 5.38
CA ARG A 51 -43.37 -11.79 5.93
C ARG A 51 -42.38 -12.66 5.15
N GLN A 52 -41.44 -12.05 4.44
CA GLN A 52 -40.36 -12.78 3.76
C GLN A 52 -39.33 -13.28 4.78
N VAL A 53 -39.13 -12.50 5.84
CA VAL A 53 -38.18 -12.78 6.91
C VAL A 53 -38.87 -12.46 8.23
N THR A 54 -38.62 -13.25 9.26
CA THR A 54 -39.14 -12.94 10.59
C THR A 54 -38.38 -11.79 11.24
N GLN A 55 -38.98 -11.16 12.25
CA GLN A 55 -38.33 -10.06 12.97
C GLN A 55 -37.00 -10.51 13.60
N TYR A 56 -36.96 -11.70 14.18
CA TYR A 56 -35.77 -12.23 14.84
C TYR A 56 -34.64 -12.52 13.83
N GLU A 57 -34.95 -13.12 12.67
CA GLU A 57 -33.97 -13.38 11.61
C GLU A 57 -33.35 -12.09 11.08
N TYR A 58 -34.17 -11.07 10.80
CA TYR A 58 -33.68 -9.81 10.25
C TYR A 58 -32.67 -9.11 11.19
N TYR A 59 -33.00 -9.02 12.48
CA TYR A 59 -32.09 -8.39 13.44
C TYR A 59 -30.85 -9.24 13.74
N ALA A 60 -30.97 -10.57 13.69
CA ALA A 60 -29.81 -11.46 13.82
C ALA A 60 -28.84 -11.31 12.63
N GLU A 61 -29.37 -11.18 11.41
CA GLU A 61 -28.56 -10.97 10.21
C GLU A 61 -27.83 -9.60 10.23
N GLN A 62 -28.53 -8.54 10.64
CA GLN A 62 -27.93 -7.22 10.85
C GLN A 62 -26.78 -7.26 11.87
N ALA A 63 -26.97 -7.93 13.01
CA ALA A 63 -25.93 -8.07 14.01
C ALA A 63 -24.71 -8.84 13.47
N ALA A 64 -24.95 -9.95 12.76
CA ALA A 64 -23.89 -10.73 12.13
C ALA A 64 -23.12 -9.91 11.07
N GLU A 65 -23.80 -9.06 10.30
CA GLU A 65 -23.15 -8.18 9.33
C GLU A 65 -22.30 -7.09 10.00
N GLN A 66 -22.78 -6.51 11.11
CA GLN A 66 -21.98 -5.58 11.91
C GLN A 66 -20.73 -6.25 12.47
N ASP A 67 -20.83 -7.49 12.97
CA ASP A 67 -19.68 -8.26 13.45
C ASP A 67 -18.69 -8.54 12.32
N ARG A 68 -19.16 -8.87 11.11
CA ARG A 68 -18.31 -9.05 9.94
C ARG A 68 -17.57 -7.76 9.59
N ILE A 69 -18.27 -6.64 9.54
CA ILE A 69 -17.68 -5.32 9.25
C ILE A 69 -16.63 -4.98 10.31
N ALA A 70 -16.94 -5.18 11.60
CA ALA A 70 -16.02 -4.92 12.70
C ALA A 70 -14.76 -5.81 12.61
N ASN A 71 -14.93 -7.10 12.30
CA ASN A 71 -13.81 -8.02 12.12
C ASN A 71 -12.93 -7.66 10.92
N ILE A 72 -13.53 -7.24 9.80
CA ILE A 72 -12.78 -6.76 8.63
C ILE A 72 -11.98 -5.51 8.98
N ALA A 73 -12.61 -4.54 9.64
CA ALA A 73 -11.94 -3.30 10.06
C ALA A 73 -10.77 -3.59 11.01
N LYS A 74 -10.97 -4.50 11.98
CA LYS A 74 -9.91 -4.94 12.90
C LYS A 74 -8.76 -5.62 12.18
N ALA A 75 -9.04 -6.55 11.27
CA ALA A 75 -8.02 -7.24 10.49
C ALA A 75 -7.23 -6.30 9.57
N GLN A 76 -7.88 -5.26 9.03
CA GLN A 76 -7.20 -4.22 8.26
C GLN A 76 -6.27 -3.39 9.15
N HIS A 77 -6.73 -2.97 10.32
CA HIS A 77 -5.92 -2.22 11.28
C HIS A 77 -4.68 -3.01 11.72
N GLU A 78 -4.83 -4.28 12.10
CA GLU A 78 -3.71 -5.15 12.50
C GLU A 78 -2.69 -5.35 11.38
N LYS A 79 -3.16 -5.47 10.12
CA LYS A 79 -2.29 -5.55 8.95
C LYS A 79 -1.50 -4.25 8.75
N GLU A 80 -2.14 -3.10 8.90
CA GLU A 80 -1.47 -1.81 8.73
C GLU A 80 -0.45 -1.56 9.84
N GLU A 81 -0.78 -1.84 11.10
CA GLU A 81 0.17 -1.79 12.21
C GLU A 81 1.38 -2.70 11.98
N SER A 82 1.14 -3.91 11.48
CA SER A 82 2.21 -4.85 11.14
C SER A 82 3.10 -4.31 10.01
N ARG A 83 2.52 -3.69 8.98
CA ARG A 83 3.27 -3.04 7.89
C ARG A 83 4.12 -1.88 8.42
N ILE A 84 3.55 -1.01 9.25
CA ILE A 84 4.26 0.10 9.89
C ILE A 84 5.45 -0.42 10.71
N LYS A 85 5.24 -1.48 11.49
CA LYS A 85 6.29 -2.10 12.30
C LYS A 85 7.40 -2.73 11.44
N ILE A 86 7.04 -3.43 10.37
CA ILE A 86 8.01 -4.00 9.42
C ILE A 86 8.82 -2.87 8.78
N ASN A 87 8.18 -1.80 8.29
CA ASN A 87 8.85 -0.65 7.68
C ASN A 87 9.80 0.04 8.67
N LYS A 88 9.36 0.27 9.91
CA LYS A 88 10.20 0.87 10.97
C LYS A 88 11.46 0.07 11.26
N THR A 89 11.38 -1.25 11.09
CA THR A 89 12.48 -2.18 11.40
C THR A 89 13.18 -2.70 10.13
N PHE A 90 12.78 -2.23 8.95
CA PHE A 90 13.32 -2.70 7.68
C PHE A 90 14.78 -2.28 7.58
N GLY A 91 15.65 -3.26 7.35
CA GLY A 91 17.09 -3.03 7.35
C GLY A 91 17.69 -2.71 8.72
N THR A 92 16.93 -2.71 9.83
CA THR A 92 17.46 -2.47 11.18
C THR A 92 17.17 -3.58 12.19
N SER A 93 16.43 -4.61 11.78
CA SER A 93 16.04 -5.73 12.62
C SER A 93 17.23 -6.52 13.18
N TYR A 94 17.04 -7.08 14.38
CA TYR A 94 18.06 -7.89 15.07
C TYR A 94 18.54 -9.06 14.21
N LEU A 95 17.64 -9.72 13.49
CA LEU A 95 17.97 -10.82 12.57
C LEU A 95 18.96 -10.41 11.47
N ARG A 96 18.93 -9.15 11.03
CA ARG A 96 19.87 -8.59 10.03
C ARG A 96 21.09 -7.92 10.66
N HIS A 97 21.26 -7.98 11.98
CA HIS A 97 22.42 -7.37 12.66
C HIS A 97 23.74 -7.93 12.12
N ILE A 98 23.86 -9.26 12.02
CA ILE A 98 25.10 -9.90 11.56
C ILE A 98 25.45 -9.47 10.12
N ASP A 99 24.47 -9.42 9.22
CA ASP A 99 24.69 -9.01 7.83
C ASP A 99 25.10 -7.54 7.74
N ARG A 100 24.49 -6.66 8.55
CA ARG A 100 24.90 -5.25 8.65
C ARG A 100 26.30 -5.09 9.19
N THR A 101 26.65 -5.81 10.26
CA THR A 101 28.01 -5.76 10.83
C THR A 101 29.03 -6.23 9.80
N ARG A 102 28.72 -7.27 9.03
CA ARG A 102 29.59 -7.76 7.95
C ARG A 102 29.77 -6.69 6.86
N GLU A 103 28.70 -6.04 6.45
CA GLU A 103 28.76 -5.00 5.42
C GLU A 103 29.47 -3.73 5.91
N ILE A 104 29.25 -3.31 7.16
CA ILE A 104 29.98 -2.22 7.80
C ILE A 104 31.48 -2.52 7.79
N ASN A 105 31.90 -3.72 8.23
CA ASN A 105 33.30 -4.09 8.23
C ASN A 105 33.90 -4.11 6.81
N ARG A 106 33.13 -4.61 5.82
CA ARG A 106 33.55 -4.58 4.41
C ARG A 106 33.78 -3.15 3.92
N LEU A 107 32.86 -2.24 4.20
CA LEU A 107 32.95 -0.84 3.79
C LEU A 107 34.09 -0.11 4.49
N VAL A 108 34.28 -0.34 5.80
CA VAL A 108 35.39 0.22 6.57
C VAL A 108 36.72 -0.23 5.99
N ASN A 109 36.92 -1.54 5.79
CA ASN A 109 38.16 -2.07 5.23
C ASN A 109 38.45 -1.49 3.83
N LYS A 110 37.43 -1.37 2.97
CA LYS A 110 37.57 -0.73 1.65
C LYS A 110 37.97 0.75 1.75
N SER A 111 37.39 1.47 2.71
CA SER A 111 37.72 2.88 2.94
C SER A 111 39.16 3.05 3.43
N GLU A 112 39.61 2.19 4.35
CA GLU A 112 40.98 2.20 4.85
C GLU A 112 41.98 1.87 3.75
N GLU A 113 41.68 0.88 2.90
CA GLU A 113 42.51 0.52 1.75
C GLU A 113 42.62 1.67 0.75
N PHE A 114 41.51 2.35 0.47
CA PHE A 114 41.49 3.54 -0.39
C PHE A 114 42.36 4.66 0.18
N ASP A 115 42.18 5.01 1.46
CA ASP A 115 42.96 6.07 2.11
C ASP A 115 44.46 5.74 2.12
N PHE A 116 44.82 4.48 2.42
CA PHE A 116 46.20 4.01 2.37
C PHE A 116 46.81 4.17 0.97
N LYS A 117 46.10 3.72 -0.07
CA LYS A 117 46.55 3.85 -1.46
C LYS A 117 46.69 5.31 -1.88
N MET A 118 45.73 6.16 -1.52
CA MET A 118 45.77 7.59 -1.82
C MET A 118 46.92 8.33 -1.10
N ARG A 119 47.23 7.95 0.14
CA ARG A 119 48.39 8.50 0.85
C ARG A 119 49.71 8.14 0.17
N ASN A 120 49.87 6.88 -0.25
CA ASN A 120 51.07 6.47 -0.97
C ASN A 120 51.17 7.18 -2.33
N PHE A 121 50.07 7.27 -3.05
CA PHE A 121 50.00 7.97 -4.32
C PHE A 121 50.37 9.47 -4.19
N THR A 122 49.86 10.14 -3.16
CA THR A 122 50.19 11.55 -2.89
C THR A 122 51.60 11.74 -2.34
N SER A 123 52.18 10.77 -1.64
CA SER A 123 53.59 10.81 -1.26
C SER A 123 54.52 10.66 -2.46
N ASP A 124 54.18 9.80 -3.42
CA ASP A 124 54.96 9.63 -4.66
C ASP A 124 54.91 10.91 -5.50
N LEU A 125 53.73 11.53 -5.62
CA LEU A 125 53.56 12.85 -6.25
C LEU A 125 54.47 13.94 -5.66
N ARG A 126 54.70 13.92 -4.35
CA ARG A 126 55.60 14.87 -3.68
C ARG A 126 57.08 14.58 -3.96
N GLN A 127 57.45 13.33 -4.25
CA GLN A 127 58.84 12.93 -4.50
C GLN A 127 59.30 13.23 -5.93
N PHE A 128 58.44 13.11 -6.93
CA PHE A 128 58.83 13.22 -8.35
C PHE A 128 58.68 14.62 -8.99
N GLY A 129 58.10 15.60 -8.29
CA GLY A 129 57.97 16.97 -8.80
C GLY A 129 57.02 17.10 -10.00
N SER A 130 56.87 18.33 -10.53
CA SER A 130 55.91 18.68 -11.60
C SER A 130 56.39 18.25 -13.00
N ASP A 131 56.83 17.02 -13.16
CA ASP A 131 57.19 16.49 -14.47
C ASP A 131 55.92 16.09 -15.25
N ARG A 132 55.86 16.46 -16.53
CA ARG A 132 54.63 16.38 -17.34
C ARG A 132 54.24 14.92 -17.62
N ASP A 133 55.24 14.08 -17.81
CA ASP A 133 55.09 12.65 -18.08
C ASP A 133 54.68 11.88 -16.81
N HIS A 134 55.17 12.31 -15.65
CA HIS A 134 54.74 11.79 -14.35
C HIS A 134 53.25 12.09 -14.10
N ARG A 135 52.77 13.30 -14.42
CA ARG A 135 51.33 13.64 -14.28
C ARG A 135 50.44 12.77 -15.17
N ALA A 136 50.87 12.46 -16.39
CA ALA A 136 50.11 11.61 -17.31
C ALA A 136 50.06 10.14 -16.83
N TYR A 137 51.17 9.62 -16.30
CA TYR A 137 51.23 8.30 -15.66
C TYR A 137 50.30 8.21 -14.43
N ILE A 138 50.30 9.27 -13.62
CA ILE A 138 49.48 9.41 -12.42
C ILE A 138 47.99 9.46 -12.75
N ASP A 139 47.58 10.22 -13.76
CA ASP A 139 46.18 10.24 -14.23
C ASP A 139 45.74 8.87 -14.75
N HIS A 140 46.63 8.15 -15.44
CA HIS A 140 46.37 6.79 -15.91
C HIS A 140 46.15 5.82 -14.75
N GLU A 141 47.03 5.81 -13.75
CA GLU A 141 46.92 4.97 -12.56
C GLU A 141 45.66 5.29 -11.73
N LEU A 142 45.30 6.57 -11.58
CA LEU A 142 44.06 7.00 -10.93
C LEU A 142 42.82 6.48 -11.65
N LYS A 143 42.83 6.57 -12.99
CA LYS A 143 41.74 6.06 -13.82
C LYS A 143 41.63 4.55 -13.70
N GLU A 144 42.74 3.83 -13.78
CA GLU A 144 42.76 2.37 -13.65
C GLU A 144 42.32 1.91 -12.26
N PHE A 145 42.77 2.59 -11.20
CA PHE A 145 42.33 2.34 -9.84
C PHE A 145 40.81 2.53 -9.70
N ASN A 146 40.27 3.63 -10.22
CA ASN A 146 38.84 3.90 -10.17
C ASN A 146 38.02 2.85 -10.93
N GLU A 147 38.47 2.42 -12.12
CA GLU A 147 37.80 1.36 -12.88
C GLU A 147 37.83 0.01 -12.13
N ARG A 148 38.95 -0.34 -11.50
CA ARG A 148 39.07 -1.56 -10.67
C ARG A 148 38.16 -1.47 -9.44
N TYR A 149 38.12 -0.31 -8.78
CA TYR A 149 37.28 -0.08 -7.61
C TYR A 149 35.78 -0.15 -7.97
N LYS A 150 35.39 0.45 -9.09
CA LYS A 150 34.04 0.35 -9.66
C LYS A 150 33.69 -1.12 -9.94
N ALA A 151 34.54 -1.86 -10.65
CA ALA A 151 34.30 -3.27 -10.98
C ALA A 151 34.15 -4.16 -9.74
N ASP A 152 34.98 -3.98 -8.71
CA ASP A 152 34.91 -4.76 -7.47
C ASP A 152 33.71 -4.39 -6.58
N THR A 153 33.26 -3.13 -6.65
CA THR A 153 32.18 -2.62 -5.78
C THR A 153 30.79 -2.94 -6.33
N TYR A 154 30.60 -2.90 -7.65
CA TYR A 154 29.28 -3.10 -8.26
C TYR A 154 29.17 -4.38 -9.12
N GLY A 155 30.28 -5.10 -9.33
CA GLY A 155 30.31 -6.31 -10.17
C GLY A 155 30.09 -6.03 -11.67
N LYS A 156 30.13 -7.08 -12.50
CA LYS A 156 30.00 -7.07 -14.00
C LYS A 156 28.74 -6.41 -14.59
N ARG A 157 27.89 -5.74 -13.79
CA ARG A 157 26.76 -4.94 -14.26
C ARG A 157 27.08 -3.46 -14.11
N TYR A 158 28.18 -3.01 -14.69
CA TYR A 158 28.35 -1.59 -14.98
C TYR A 158 27.70 -1.31 -16.33
N VAL A 159 26.56 -0.63 -16.29
CA VAL A 159 26.07 0.14 -17.44
C VAL A 159 26.98 1.36 -17.53
N LEU A 160 27.60 1.55 -18.71
CA LEU A 160 28.49 2.69 -18.97
C LEU A 160 27.70 3.99 -18.72
N GLU A 161 28.33 5.01 -18.11
CA GLU A 161 27.72 6.34 -17.92
C GLU A 161 27.21 6.97 -19.23
N SER A 162 27.63 6.47 -20.41
CA SER A 162 27.09 6.87 -21.72
C SER A 162 25.68 6.33 -22.03
N GLU A 163 25.15 5.38 -21.26
CA GLU A 163 23.79 4.83 -21.42
C GLU A 163 22.78 5.45 -20.44
N LEU A 164 23.25 6.28 -19.49
CA LEU A 164 22.39 7.13 -18.65
C LEU A 164 22.00 8.40 -19.42
N SER A 165 21.18 8.21 -20.46
CA SER A 165 20.50 9.32 -21.14
C SER A 165 19.47 9.95 -20.21
N ASP A 166 19.81 11.13 -19.66
CA ASP A 166 18.98 12.13 -18.97
C ASP A 166 17.47 11.83 -18.91
N ASN A 167 17.05 11.14 -17.85
CA ASN A 167 15.64 10.92 -17.51
C ASN A 167 15.01 12.16 -16.83
N THR A 168 15.74 13.26 -16.70
CA THR A 168 15.30 14.50 -16.04
C THR A 168 14.53 15.45 -16.95
N LYS A 169 14.29 15.08 -18.22
CA LYS A 169 13.52 15.91 -19.17
C LYS A 169 11.99 15.82 -19.07
N GLU A 170 11.43 14.98 -18.21
CA GLU A 170 9.96 14.83 -18.09
C GLU A 170 9.33 15.60 -16.90
N LEU A 171 10.01 16.61 -16.35
CA LEU A 171 9.48 17.43 -15.25
C LEU A 171 9.52 18.96 -15.50
N GLU A 172 9.48 19.40 -16.76
CA GLU A 172 9.10 20.77 -17.13
C GLU A 172 7.71 20.84 -17.76
#